data_AF-A0A8H3DS47-F1
#
_entry.id   AF-A0A8H3DS47-F1
#
_cell.length_a   1.000
_cell.length_b   1.000
_cell.length_c   1.000
_cell.angle_alpha   90.00
_cell.angle_beta   90.00
_cell.angle_gamma   90.00
#
_symmetry.space_group_name_H-M   'P 1'
#
loop_
_entity.id
_entity.type
_entity.pdbx_description
1 polymer ?
#
loop_
_entity_poly.entity_id
_entity_poly.type
_entity_poly.pdbx_seq_one_letter_code
_entity_poly.pdbx_strand_id
1 'polypeptide(L)'
;MEFVASKERGANYLHVLLIATGSVATIKVPLIVQKLLTYDKVKVEVVATDAALKFIRPDEIEAAGSRVWTDSGDWSASIKLVI
;
A
#
# COMPACT_ATOMS: atom_id res chain seq x y z
N MET A 1 16.97 -2.75 -18.70
CA MET A 1 16.22 -1.85 -17.80
C MET A 1 15.56 -2.73 -16.76
N GLU A 2 16.04 -2.73 -15.51
CA GLU A 2 15.48 -3.61 -14.47
C GLU A 2 14.22 -3.02 -13.84
N PHE A 3 13.24 -3.88 -13.60
CA PHE A 3 11.99 -3.58 -12.91
C PHE A 3 12.27 -3.44 -11.40
N VAL A 4 12.05 -2.25 -10.82
CA VAL A 4 12.45 -1.94 -9.43
C VAL A 4 11.68 -2.78 -8.40
N ALA A 5 10.42 -3.14 -8.65
CA ALA A 5 9.69 -4.06 -7.76
C ALA A 5 10.38 -5.43 -7.67
N SER A 6 11.10 -5.86 -8.71
CA SER A 6 11.88 -7.09 -8.67
C SER A 6 12.95 -7.09 -7.56
N LYS A 7 13.39 -5.92 -7.08
CA LYS A 7 14.38 -5.80 -6.01
C LYS A 7 13.80 -6.06 -4.61
N GLU A 8 12.51 -5.80 -4.42
CA GLU A 8 11.83 -6.06 -3.14
C GLU A 8 11.31 -7.49 -3.01
N ARG A 9 11.43 -8.29 -4.06
CA ARG A 9 10.99 -9.67 -4.05
C ARG A 9 11.81 -10.48 -3.05
N GLY A 10 11.18 -10.86 -1.93
CA GLY A 10 11.75 -11.76 -0.95
C GLY A 10 11.42 -13.21 -1.30
N ALA A 11 12.38 -14.12 -1.17
CA ALA A 11 12.09 -15.55 -1.34
C ALA A 11 11.03 -15.98 -0.31
N ASN A 12 9.94 -16.60 -0.78
CA ASN A 12 8.82 -17.04 0.04
C ASN A 12 8.03 -15.93 0.74
N TYR A 13 8.07 -14.69 0.22
CA TYR A 13 7.18 -13.63 0.67
C TYR A 13 5.85 -13.65 -0.07
N LEU A 14 4.76 -13.42 0.67
CA LEU A 14 3.45 -13.11 0.11
C LEU A 14 3.35 -11.58 -0.04
N HIS A 15 3.19 -11.14 -1.28
CA HIS A 15 3.05 -9.74 -1.62
C HIS A 15 1.56 -9.42 -1.83
N VAL A 16 1.01 -8.53 -1.00
CA VAL A 16 -0.40 -8.14 -1.01
C VAL A 16 -0.53 -6.70 -1.50
N LEU A 17 -1.30 -6.52 -2.57
CA LEU A 17 -1.72 -5.20 -3.03
C LEU A 17 -3.15 -4.94 -2.53
N LEU A 18 -3.31 -4.01 -1.59
CA LEU A 18 -4.60 -3.64 -1.04
C LEU A 18 -5.13 -2.40 -1.75
N ILE A 19 -6.23 -2.56 -2.49
CA ILE A 19 -6.84 -1.46 -3.25
C ILE A 19 -8.08 -0.96 -2.49
N ALA A 20 -8.12 0.35 -2.24
CA ALA A 20 -9.19 1.02 -1.52
C ALA A 20 -9.87 2.08 -2.41
N THR A 21 -11.20 2.00 -2.52
CA THR A 21 -12.02 2.91 -3.33
C THR A 21 -13.06 3.64 -2.46
N GLY A 22 -13.81 4.59 -3.02
CA GLY A 22 -14.71 5.50 -2.30
C GLY A 22 -15.87 4.84 -1.55
N SER A 23 -15.57 4.17 -0.45
CA SER A 23 -16.49 3.49 0.47
C SER A 23 -16.12 3.84 1.90
N VAL A 24 -17.11 4.03 2.77
CA VAL A 24 -16.90 4.27 4.21
C VAL A 24 -16.14 3.11 4.87
N ALA A 25 -16.24 1.89 4.32
CA ALA A 25 -15.51 0.72 4.83
C ALA A 25 -13.97 0.92 4.80
N THR A 26 -13.47 1.84 3.97
CA THR A 26 -12.04 2.11 3.85
C THR A 26 -11.41 2.73 5.09
N ILE A 27 -12.20 3.24 6.04
CA ILE A 27 -11.69 3.64 7.37
C ILE A 27 -10.94 2.51 8.09
N LYS A 28 -11.20 1.24 7.72
CA LYS A 28 -10.54 0.05 8.29
C LYS A 28 -9.24 -0.35 7.59
N VAL A 29 -8.86 0.30 6.49
CA VAL A 29 -7.63 -0.02 5.74
C VAL A 29 -6.39 -0.02 6.65
N PRO A 30 -6.16 0.97 7.54
CA PRO A 30 -5.03 0.93 8.46
C PRO A 30 -5.01 -0.34 9.33
N LEU A 31 -6.17 -0.77 9.85
CA LEU A 31 -6.28 -1.99 10.67
C LEU A 31 -5.98 -3.26 9.87
N ILE A 32 -6.43 -3.31 8.62
CA ILE A 32 -6.15 -4.43 7.71
C ILE A 32 -4.64 -4.52 7.45
N VAL A 33 -3.99 -3.40 7.13
CA VAL A 33 -2.54 -3.34 6.90
C VAL A 33 -1.77 -3.78 8.14
N GLN A 34 -2.08 -3.19 9.30
CA GLN A 34 -1.44 -3.55 10.57
C GLN A 34 -1.57 -5.05 10.83
N LYS A 35 -2.75 -5.64 10.60
CA LYS A 35 -2.95 -7.06 10.81
C LYS A 35 -2.19 -7.92 9.82
N LEU A 36 -2.19 -7.56 8.54
CA LEU A 36 -1.48 -8.30 7.49
C LEU A 36 0.04 -8.30 7.73
N LEU A 37 0.60 -7.19 8.21
CA LEU A 37 2.03 -7.09 8.54
C LEU A 37 2.42 -7.87 9.80
N THR A 38 1.46 -8.42 10.57
CA THR A 38 1.79 -9.34 11.69
C THR A 38 2.15 -10.75 11.23
N TYR A 39 1.84 -11.11 9.98
CA TYR A 39 2.17 -12.44 9.45
C TYR A 39 3.62 -12.48 8.96
N ASP A 40 4.29 -13.61 9.21
CA ASP A 40 5.65 -13.82 8.72
C ASP A 40 5.69 -13.76 7.19
N LYS A 41 6.70 -13.09 6.66
CA LYS A 41 6.96 -12.93 5.22
C LYS A 41 5.78 -12.35 4.43
N VAL A 42 5.02 -11.43 5.01
CA VAL A 42 3.99 -10.67 4.28
C VAL A 42 4.48 -9.24 4.04
N LYS A 43 4.38 -8.78 2.79
CA LYS A 43 4.55 -7.37 2.40
C LYS A 43 3.21 -6.83 1.89
N VAL A 44 2.89 -5.60 2.28
CA VAL A 44 1.63 -4.95 1.91
C VAL A 44 1.92 -3.59 1.31
N GLU A 45 1.24 -3.28 0.20
CA GLU A 45 1.21 -1.95 -0.43
C GLU A 45 -0.24 -1.52 -0.60
N VAL A 46 -0.56 -0.24 -0.36
CA VAL A 46 -1.93 0.28 -0.43
C VAL A 46 -2.10 1.21 -1.61
N VAL A 47 -3.05 0.94 -2.49
CA VAL A 47 -3.47 1.88 -3.54
C VAL A 47 -4.82 2.46 -3.15
N ALA A 48 -4.93 3.78 -3.04
CA ALA A 48 -6.14 4.46 -2.63
C ALA A 48 -6.57 5.50 -3.67
N THR A 49 -7.85 5.50 -4.04
CA THR A 49 -8.41 6.58 -4.86
C THR A 49 -8.60 7.85 -4.01
N ASP A 50 -8.65 9.02 -4.65
CA ASP A 50 -8.89 10.29 -3.94
C ASP A 50 -10.19 10.27 -3.12
N ALA A 51 -11.20 9.52 -3.57
CA ALA A 51 -12.44 9.34 -2.82
C ALA A 51 -12.25 8.49 -1.55
N ALA A 52 -11.37 7.49 -1.56
CA ALA A 52 -11.03 6.67 -0.39
C ALA A 52 -10.21 7.46 0.64
N LEU A 53 -9.33 8.36 0.17
CA LEU A 53 -8.52 9.24 1.03
C LEU A 53 -9.36 10.17 1.92
N LYS A 54 -10.65 10.36 1.63
CA LYS A 54 -11.57 11.07 2.54
C LYS A 54 -11.85 10.31 3.84
N PHE A 55 -11.60 9.00 3.86
CA PHE A 55 -11.87 8.11 4.99
C PHE A 55 -10.61 7.43 5.52
N ILE A 56 -9.54 7.38 4.73
CA ILE A 56 -8.26 6.79 5.09
C ILE A 56 -7.33 7.88 5.64
N ARG A 57 -6.57 7.53 6.67
CA ARG A 57 -5.43 8.32 7.16
C ARG A 57 -4.13 7.65 6.70
N PRO A 58 -3.46 8.16 5.64
CA PRO A 58 -2.25 7.53 5.09
C PRO A 58 -1.11 7.41 6.10
N ASP A 59 -0.99 8.36 7.02
CA ASP A 59 -0.01 8.38 8.10
C ASP A 59 -0.09 7.13 8.99
N GLU A 60 -1.29 6.59 9.24
CA GLU A 60 -1.46 5.36 10.03
C GLU A 60 -0.99 4.09 9.28
N ILE A 61 -1.01 4.13 7.95
CA ILE A 61 -0.54 3.04 7.08
C ILE A 61 0.99 3.10 6.99
N GLU A 62 1.54 4.30 6.83
CA GLU A 62 2.99 4.57 6.82
C GLU A 62 3.64 4.22 8.17
N ALA A 63 3.01 4.60 9.28
CA ALA A 63 3.46 4.22 10.62
C ALA A 63 3.43 2.69 10.85
N ALA A 64 2.55 1.97 10.16
CA ALA A 64 2.53 0.51 10.20
C ALA A 64 3.64 -0.14 9.36
N GLY A 65 4.36 0.62 8.53
CA GLY A 65 5.45 0.14 7.68
C GLY A 65 5.04 -0.20 6.24
N SER A 66 3.91 0.31 5.76
CA SER A 66 3.44 0.15 4.37
C SER A 66 3.36 1.51 3.67
N ARG A 67 3.37 1.55 2.33
CA ARG A 67 3.23 2.81 1.56
C ARG A 67 1.83 2.94 0.96
N VAL A 68 1.41 4.19 0.77
CA VAL A 68 0.14 4.54 0.13
C VAL A 68 0.41 5.19 -1.23
N TRP A 69 -0.20 4.65 -2.27
CA TRP A 69 -0.14 5.15 -3.64
C TRP A 69 -1.50 5.76 -4.00
N THR A 70 -1.50 6.96 -4.59
CA THR A 70 -2.72 7.72 -4.86
C THR A 70 -2.84 8.07 -6.35
N ASP A 71 -4.07 8.27 -6.83
CA ASP A 71 -4.36 8.66 -8.23
C ASP A 71 -3.71 10.01 -8.59
N SER A 72 -3.77 10.95 -7.64
CA SER A 72 -3.21 12.30 -7.72
C SER A 72 -1.70 12.37 -7.50
N GLY A 73 -1.03 11.24 -7.30
CA GLY A 73 0.41 11.16 -7.05
C GLY A 73 1.23 11.82 -8.17
N ASP A 74 2.38 12.37 -7.79
CA ASP A 74 3.30 12.99 -8.74
C ASP A 74 4.00 11.90 -9.58
N TRP A 75 3.41 11.57 -10.73
CA TRP A 75 3.97 10.62 -11.71
C TRP A 75 5.29 11.11 -12.34
N SER A 76 5.76 12.33 -12.00
CA SER A 76 7.00 12.92 -12.51
C SER A 76 8.26 12.43 -11.78
N ALA A 77 8.14 12.07 -10.50
CA ALA A 77 9.14 11.24 -9.84
C ALA A 77 8.90 9.80 -10.28
N SER A 78 9.96 9.04 -10.54
CA SER A 78 9.89 7.61 -10.89
C SER A 78 9.39 6.76 -9.71
N ILE A 79 8.14 6.98 -9.31
CA ILE A 79 7.35 6.32 -8.28
C ILE A 79 6.91 5.00 -8.91
N LYS A 80 7.80 4.02 -8.85
CA LYS A 80 7.56 2.66 -9.35
C LYS A 80 6.85 1.91 -8.24
N LEU A 81 5.65 1.39 -8.49
CA LEU A 81 4.99 0.47 -7.56
C LEU A 81 5.97 -0.65 -7.21
N VAL A 82 6.35 -0.73 -5.94
CA VAL A 82 7.32 -1.71 -5.45
C VAL A 82 6.57 -2.67 -4.53
N ILE A 83 6.01 -3.73 -5.12
CA ILE A 83 5.42 -4.87 -4.40
C ILE A 83 6.47 -5.95 -4.20
#